data_AF-A0A2V4VTW1-F1
#
_entry.id   AF-A0A2V4VTW1-F1
#
_cell.length_a   1.000
_cell.length_b   1.000
_cell.length_c   1.000
_cell.angle_alpha   90.00
_cell.angle_beta   90.00
_cell.angle_gamma   90.00
#
_symmetry.space_group_name_H-M   'P 1'
#
loop_
_entity.id
_entity.type
_entity.pdbx_description
1 polymer ?
#
loop_
_entity_poly.entity_id
_entity_poly.type
_entity_poly.pdbx_seq_one_letter_code
_entity_poly.pdbx_strand_id
1 'polypeptide(L)'
;MTIVSRAMKLVELAQADASETANLLGKYSDGNKVQPWAAESVASAIKQGLVQGADGKLMTDTDVSRAQTASMVKRLLTKAGLI
;
A
#
# COMPACT_ATOMS: atom_id res chain seq x y z
N MET A 1 -5.04 5.16 -0.96
CA MET A 1 -4.73 3.74 -1.23
C MET A 1 -5.90 2.77 -1.03
N THR A 2 -7.06 3.21 -0.53
CA THR A 2 -8.25 2.36 -0.37
C THR A 2 -8.78 1.73 -1.66
N ILE A 3 -8.71 2.44 -2.79
CA ILE A 3 -9.11 1.91 -4.11
C ILE A 3 -8.24 0.69 -4.48
N VAL A 4 -6.93 0.79 -4.31
CA VAL A 4 -5.99 -0.31 -4.60
C VAL A 4 -6.24 -1.50 -3.67
N SER A 5 -6.51 -1.26 -2.37
CA SER A 5 -6.86 -2.34 -1.43
C SER A 5 -8.16 -3.05 -1.79
N ARG A 6 -9.18 -2.33 -2.25
CA ARG A 6 -10.40 -2.96 -2.78
C ARG A 6 -10.12 -3.79 -4.03
N ALA A 7 -9.31 -3.27 -4.95
CA ALA A 7 -8.89 -4.02 -6.14
C ALA A 7 -8.14 -5.31 -5.76
N MET A 8 -7.22 -5.24 -4.78
CA MET A 8 -6.53 -6.42 -4.26
C MET A 8 -7.50 -7.50 -3.74
N LYS A 9 -8.59 -7.11 -3.07
CA LYS A 9 -9.62 -8.06 -2.63
C LYS A 9 -10.33 -8.76 -3.80
N LEU A 10 -10.54 -8.07 -4.91
CA LEU A 10 -11.18 -8.65 -6.11
C LEU A 10 -10.30 -9.66 -6.83
N VAL A 11 -8.98 -9.51 -6.73
CA VAL A 11 -7.99 -10.43 -7.33
C VAL A 11 -7.38 -11.38 -6.31
N GLU A 12 -8.04 -11.55 -5.16
CA GLU A 12 -7.66 -12.49 -4.09
C GLU A 12 -6.23 -12.31 -3.53
N LEU A 13 -5.69 -11.10 -3.62
CA LEU A 13 -4.40 -10.77 -3.02
C LEU A 13 -4.54 -10.58 -1.50
N ALA A 14 -3.68 -11.28 -0.75
CA ALA A 14 -3.69 -11.27 0.71
C ALA A 14 -3.55 -9.84 1.28
N GLN A 15 -4.42 -9.51 2.24
CA GLN A 15 -4.33 -8.25 2.99
C GLN A 15 -3.39 -8.40 4.20
N ALA A 16 -3.00 -7.28 4.77
CA ALA A 16 -2.36 -7.25 6.08
C ALA A 16 -3.40 -7.48 7.17
N ASP A 17 -3.08 -8.32 8.16
CA ASP A 17 -3.87 -8.42 9.39
C ASP A 17 -3.58 -7.26 10.36
N ALA A 18 -4.24 -7.24 11.52
CA ALA A 18 -4.08 -6.17 12.51
C ALA A 18 -2.65 -6.09 13.09
N SER A 19 -2.01 -7.23 13.31
CA SER A 19 -0.64 -7.32 13.85
C SER A 19 0.38 -6.88 12.80
N GLU A 20 0.23 -7.37 11.57
CA GLU A 20 1.04 -6.97 10.42
C GLU A 20 0.89 -5.49 10.11
N THR A 21 -0.32 -4.92 10.26
CA THR A 21 -0.55 -3.50 10.00
C THR A 21 0.29 -2.62 10.90
N ALA A 22 0.30 -2.89 12.21
CA ALA A 22 1.13 -2.15 13.16
C ALA A 22 2.64 -2.30 12.84
N ASN A 23 3.07 -3.54 12.57
CA ASN A 23 4.47 -3.84 12.26
C ASN A 23 4.95 -3.19 10.96
N LEU A 24 4.14 -3.21 9.89
CA LEU A 24 4.50 -2.67 8.59
C LEU A 24 4.53 -1.15 8.60
N LEU A 25 3.55 -0.49 9.23
CA LEU A 25 3.56 0.97 9.36
C LEU A 25 4.70 1.44 10.28
N GLY A 26 5.01 0.68 11.33
CA GLY A 26 6.12 0.99 12.25
C GLY A 26 7.51 0.98 11.61
N LYS A 27 7.67 0.42 10.40
CA LYS A 27 8.93 0.49 9.64
C LYS A 27 9.20 1.88 9.05
N TYR A 28 8.18 2.74 9.02
CA TYR A 28 8.26 4.06 8.42
C TYR A 28 8.20 5.14 9.49
N SER A 29 9.08 6.12 9.39
CA SER A 29 9.17 7.22 10.38
C SER A 29 7.92 8.10 10.43
N ASP A 30 7.16 8.16 9.33
CA ASP A 30 5.87 8.85 9.21
C ASP A 30 4.68 7.88 9.17
N GLY A 31 4.89 6.60 9.51
CA GLY A 31 3.81 5.59 9.54
C GLY A 31 2.68 5.94 10.50
N ASN A 32 2.99 6.70 11.56
CA ASN A 32 2.01 7.23 12.52
C ASN A 32 1.12 8.35 11.96
N LYS A 33 1.47 8.96 10.81
CA LYS A 33 0.63 9.94 10.13
C LYS A 33 -0.46 9.29 9.27
N VAL A 34 -0.38 7.98 9.03
CA VAL A 34 -1.41 7.24 8.33
C VAL A 34 -2.67 7.22 9.17
N GLN A 35 -3.75 7.78 8.64
CA GLN A 35 -5.03 7.84 9.33
C GLN A 35 -5.58 6.43 9.61
N PRO A 36 -6.29 6.20 10.73
CA PRO A 36 -6.74 4.86 11.13
C PRO A 36 -7.53 4.12 10.05
N TRP A 37 -8.39 4.82 9.32
CA TRP A 37 -9.19 4.24 8.22
C TRP A 37 -8.34 3.75 7.04
N ALA A 38 -7.13 4.28 6.86
CA ALA A 38 -6.23 3.95 5.77
C ALA A 38 -5.18 2.91 6.18
N ALA A 39 -5.01 2.63 7.48
CA ALA A 39 -3.92 1.83 8.02
C ALA A 39 -3.83 0.44 7.36
N GLU A 40 -4.92 -0.34 7.38
CA GLU A 40 -4.98 -1.67 6.76
C GLU A 40 -4.72 -1.59 5.24
N SER A 41 -5.29 -0.60 4.56
CA SER A 41 -5.14 -0.45 3.10
C SER A 41 -3.69 -0.14 2.71
N VAL A 42 -3.02 0.73 3.47
CA VAL A 42 -1.62 1.10 3.24
C VAL A 42 -0.71 -0.06 3.60
N ALA A 43 -0.92 -0.70 4.75
CA ALA A 43 -0.16 -1.87 5.16
C ALA A 43 -0.27 -3.01 4.16
N SER A 44 -1.48 -3.28 3.63
CA SER A 44 -1.68 -4.30 2.60
C SER A 44 -0.95 -3.96 1.30
N ALA A 45 -0.93 -2.69 0.90
CA ALA A 45 -0.20 -2.25 -0.28
C ALA A 45 1.33 -2.37 -0.08
N ILE A 46 1.83 -2.16 1.13
CA ILE A 46 3.25 -2.38 1.51
C ILE A 46 3.55 -3.89 1.50
N LYS A 47 2.71 -4.72 2.12
CA LYS A 47 2.83 -6.19 2.17
C LYS A 47 2.94 -6.77 0.76
N GLN A 48 2.11 -6.27 -0.15
CA GLN A 48 2.12 -6.69 -1.55
C GLN A 48 3.23 -6.02 -2.40
N GLY A 49 4.08 -5.17 -1.82
CA GLY A 49 5.16 -4.50 -2.55
C GLY A 49 4.68 -3.49 -3.60
N LEU A 50 3.41 -3.10 -3.54
CA LEU A 50 2.83 -2.08 -4.42
C LEU A 50 3.36 -0.70 -4.01
N VAL A 51 3.49 -0.47 -2.70
CA VAL A 51 4.07 0.73 -2.08
C VAL A 51 5.33 0.35 -1.33
N GLN A 52 6.35 1.21 -1.44
CA GLN A 52 7.62 1.01 -0.76
C GLN A 52 8.04 2.26 0.04
N GLY A 53 7.50 3.44 -0.31
CA GLY A 53 7.98 4.71 0.22
C GLY A 53 9.32 5.11 -0.37
N ALA A 54 9.94 6.14 0.21
CA ALA A 54 11.30 6.59 -0.08
C ALA A 54 11.92 7.14 1.21
N ASP A 55 13.23 6.95 1.39
CA ASP A 55 14.00 7.46 2.55
C ASP A 55 13.39 7.09 3.92
N GLY A 56 12.87 5.86 4.05
CA GLY A 56 12.23 5.38 5.27
C GLY A 56 10.90 6.07 5.61
N LYS A 57 10.27 6.71 4.62
CA LYS A 57 8.99 7.41 4.73
C LYS A 57 7.99 6.95 3.69
N LEU A 58 6.71 6.93 4.06
CA LEU A 58 5.58 6.72 3.14
C LEU A 58 5.20 8.00 2.39
N MET A 59 5.74 9.15 2.81
CA MET A 59 5.43 10.47 2.25
C MET A 59 3.92 10.76 2.31
N THR A 60 3.32 10.52 3.48
CA THR A 60 1.86 10.57 3.70
C THR A 60 1.21 11.90 3.35
N ASP A 61 1.99 12.98 3.37
CA ASP A 61 1.53 14.36 3.17
C ASP A 61 1.82 14.87 1.75
N THR A 62 2.23 13.98 0.84
CA THR A 62 2.55 14.32 -0.55
C THR A 62 1.59 13.67 -1.53
N ASP A 63 1.29 14.40 -2.61
CA ASP A 63 0.45 13.87 -3.68
C ASP A 63 1.19 12.79 -4.48
N VAL A 64 0.43 11.78 -4.90
CA VAL A 64 0.93 10.76 -5.81
C VAL A 64 0.82 11.23 -7.26
N SER A 65 1.91 11.12 -8.02
CA SER A 65 1.90 11.41 -9.45
C SER A 65 1.14 10.35 -10.27
N ARG A 66 0.75 10.72 -11.49
CA ARG A 66 0.16 9.79 -12.46
C ARG A 66 1.09 8.61 -12.78
N ALA A 67 2.39 8.86 -12.89
CA ALA A 67 3.39 7.82 -13.17
C ALA A 67 3.53 6.83 -12.00
N GLN A 68 3.53 7.32 -10.75
CA GLN A 68 3.54 6.46 -9.57
C GLN A 68 2.26 5.64 -9.47
N THR A 69 1.10 6.24 -9.76
CA THR A 69 -0.19 5.54 -9.81
C THR A 69 -0.17 4.42 -10.84
N ALA A 70 0.27 4.70 -12.07
CA ALA A 70 0.41 3.70 -13.12
C ALA A 70 1.36 2.56 -12.71
N SER A 71 2.47 2.89 -12.04
CA SER A 71 3.41 1.88 -11.54
C SER A 71 2.79 0.97 -10.48
N MET A 72 1.97 1.51 -9.58
CA MET A 72 1.25 0.71 -8.58
C MET A 72 0.21 -0.21 -9.22
N VAL A 73 -0.56 0.30 -10.19
CA VAL A 73 -1.54 -0.50 -10.93
C VAL A 73 -0.84 -1.61 -11.71
N LYS A 74 0.26 -1.31 -12.42
CA LYS A 74 1.05 -2.31 -13.15
C LYS A 74 1.51 -3.44 -12.22
N ARG A 75 2.10 -3.12 -11.06
CA ARG A 75 2.54 -4.12 -10.08
C ARG A 75 1.38 -4.99 -9.58
N LEU A 76 0.22 -4.39 -9.35
CA LEU A 76 -0.98 -5.12 -8.95
C LEU A 76 -1.41 -6.11 -10.05
N LEU A 77 -1.51 -5.65 -11.30
CA LEU A 77 -1.92 -6.49 -12.42
C LEU A 77 -0.95 -7.64 -12.67
N THR A 78 0.36 -7.39 -12.60
CA THR A 78 1.39 -8.44 -12.70
C THR A 78 1.26 -9.47 -11.57
N LYS A 79 1.02 -9.03 -10.33
CA LYS A 79 0.82 -9.95 -9.19
C LYS A 79 -0.47 -10.76 -9.29
N ALA A 80 -1.49 -10.20 -9.93
CA ALA A 80 -2.75 -10.88 -10.23
C ALA A 80 -2.68 -11.79 -11.47
N GLY A 81 -1.55 -11.82 -12.20
CA GLY A 81 -1.43 -12.59 -13.44
C GLY A 81 -2.28 -12.06 -14.60
N LEU A 82 -2.63 -10.77 -14.58
CA LEU A 82 -3.47 -10.13 -15.60
C LEU A 82 -2.66 -9.49 -16.74
N ILE A 83 -1.34 -9.33 -16.55
CA ILE A 83 -0.35 -8.88 -17.54
C ILE A 83 1.02 -9.52 -17.27
#